data_AF-A0A411YHM7-F1
#
_entry.id   AF-A0A411YHM7-F1
#
_cell.length_a   1.000
_cell.length_b   1.000
_cell.length_c   1.000
_cell.angle_alpha   90.00
_cell.angle_beta   90.00
_cell.angle_gamma   90.00
#
_symmetry.space_group_name_H-M   'P 1'
#
loop_
_entity.id
_entity.type
_entity.pdbx_description
1 polymer ?
#
loop_
_entity_poly.entity_id
_entity_poly.type
_entity_poly.pdbx_seq_one_letter_code
_entity_poly.pdbx_strand_id
1 'polypeptide(L)'
;MKIAKADLVPTTANLRNRYATSAKLITTAAAFCEKVNARSHRETGRSPADMHAEERARLHAIPQAPYALALGQQRVVTRSSVISLGNGP
;
A
#
# COMPACT_ATOMS: atom_id res chain seq x y z
N MET A 1 15.56 0.22 -31.49
CA MET A 1 15.93 1.28 -30.51
C MET A 1 16.32 0.61 -29.20
N LYS A 2 17.49 0.91 -28.62
CA LYS A 2 17.95 0.36 -27.32
C LYS A 2 17.80 1.48 -26.28
N ILE A 3 17.01 1.24 -25.23
CA ILE A 3 16.88 2.15 -24.08
C ILE A 3 17.92 1.74 -23.05
N ALA A 4 18.65 2.70 -22.47
CA ALA A 4 19.64 2.37 -21.44
C ALA A 4 18.95 1.94 -20.15
N LYS A 5 19.57 1.01 -19.41
CA LYS A 5 18.99 0.45 -18.18
C LYS A 5 18.77 1.51 -17.10
N ALA A 6 19.58 2.57 -17.09
CA ALA A 6 19.44 3.73 -16.21
C ALA A 6 18.15 4.54 -16.49
N ASP A 7 17.64 4.49 -17.73
CA ASP A 7 16.45 5.23 -18.14
C ASP A 7 15.17 4.42 -17.94
N LEU A 8 15.27 3.15 -17.56
CA LEU A 8 14.09 2.28 -17.30
C LEU A 8 13.39 2.63 -16.00
N VAL A 9 14.09 3.23 -15.04
CA VAL A 9 13.55 3.51 -13.71
C VAL A 9 13.90 4.94 -13.32
N PRO A 10 12.91 5.81 -13.08
CA PRO A 10 13.14 7.13 -12.52
C PRO A 10 13.77 7.02 -11.12
N THR A 11 15.10 7.10 -11.03
CA THR A 11 15.84 6.94 -9.77
C THR A 11 15.92 8.23 -8.95
N THR A 12 15.51 9.37 -9.51
CA THR A 12 15.51 10.68 -8.85
C THR A 12 14.65 10.72 -7.59
N ALA A 13 13.63 9.85 -7.50
CA ALA A 13 12.77 9.71 -6.33
C ALA A 13 13.19 8.58 -5.37
N ASN A 14 14.38 7.99 -5.55
CA ASN A 14 14.80 6.88 -4.73
C ASN A 14 15.05 7.30 -3.27
N LEU A 15 14.22 6.81 -2.36
CA LEU A 15 14.29 7.12 -0.93
C LEU A 15 15.32 6.29 -0.16
N ARG A 16 16.04 5.37 -0.82
CA ARG A 16 16.96 4.44 -0.15
C ARG A 16 18.04 5.15 0.67
N ASN A 17 18.60 6.25 0.17
CA ASN A 17 19.62 7.01 0.90
C ASN A 17 19.03 7.82 2.07
N ARG A 18 17.71 8.00 2.13
CA ARG A 18 17.02 8.78 3.17
C ARG A 18 16.53 7.93 4.34
N TYR A 19 16.38 6.61 4.15
CA TYR A 19 15.87 5.69 5.16
C TYR A 19 16.75 4.46 5.29
N ALA A 20 17.34 4.30 6.47
CA ALA A 20 18.19 3.15 6.79
C ALA A 20 17.43 1.81 6.82
N THR A 21 16.13 1.84 7.09
CA THR A 21 15.27 0.65 7.16
C THR A 21 13.91 0.91 6.53
N SER A 22 13.31 -0.14 5.96
CA SER A 22 11.93 -0.09 5.45
C SER A 22 10.93 0.21 6.57
N ALA A 23 11.18 -0.30 7.78
CA ALA A 23 10.36 0.01 8.96
C ALA A 23 10.29 1.52 9.22
N LYS A 24 11.45 2.23 9.15
CA LYS A 24 11.48 3.69 9.31
C LYS A 24 10.67 4.40 8.24
N LEU A 25 10.76 3.96 6.98
CA LEU A 25 9.96 4.51 5.88
C LEU A 25 8.47 4.32 6.14
N ILE A 26 8.04 3.13 6.58
CA ILE A 26 6.62 2.84 6.87
C ILE A 26 6.12 3.73 8.01
N THR A 27 6.86 3.84 9.11
CA THR A 27 6.49 4.71 10.23
C THR A 27 6.38 6.16 9.80
N THR A 28 7.32 6.66 8.99
CA THR A 28 7.27 8.04 8.49
C THR A 28 6.11 8.26 7.52
N ALA A 29 5.79 7.27 6.67
CA ALA A 29 4.62 7.33 5.80
C ALA A 29 3.31 7.39 6.59
N ALA A 30 3.18 6.58 7.66
CA ALA A 30 2.02 6.61 8.55
C ALA A 30 1.85 7.99 9.23
N ALA A 31 2.93 8.53 9.81
CA ALA A 31 2.93 9.86 10.42
C ALA A 31 2.61 10.97 9.40
N PHE A 32 3.07 10.83 8.15
CA PHE A 32 2.71 11.75 7.08
C PHE A 32 1.21 11.68 6.77
N CYS A 33 0.64 10.48 6.64
CA CYS A 33 -0.79 10.27 6.44
C CYS A 33 -1.63 10.91 7.56
N GLU A 34 -1.25 10.71 8.82
CA GLU A 34 -1.90 11.36 9.97
C GLU A 34 -1.86 12.89 9.84
N LYS A 35 -0.67 13.44 9.57
CA LYS A 35 -0.49 14.89 9.41
C LYS A 35 -1.38 15.47 8.30
N VAL A 36 -1.44 14.84 7.14
CA VAL A 36 -2.25 15.37 6.03
C VAL A 36 -3.74 15.19 6.27
N ASN A 37 -4.15 14.08 6.89
CA ASN A 37 -5.56 13.81 7.16
C ASN A 37 -6.13 14.64 8.31
N ALA A 38 -5.29 15.10 9.25
CA ALA A 38 -5.69 16.00 10.33
C ALA A 38 -5.66 17.48 9.93
N ARG A 39 -5.03 17.83 8.80
CA ARG A 39 -4.90 19.22 8.38
C ARG A 39 -6.24 19.75 7.84
N SER A 40 -6.68 20.90 8.35
CA SER A 40 -7.84 21.61 7.79
C SER A 40 -7.63 21.89 6.30
N HIS A 41 -8.57 21.42 5.48
CA HIS A 41 -8.56 21.61 4.05
C HIS A 41 -8.94 23.04 3.71
N ARG A 42 -8.17 23.68 2.83
CA ARG A 42 -8.29 25.12 2.56
C ARG A 42 -9.68 25.52 2.06
N GLU A 43 -10.33 24.69 1.26
CA GLU A 43 -11.60 25.03 0.62
C GLU A 43 -12.81 24.65 1.50
N THR A 44 -12.71 23.56 2.27
CA THR A 44 -13.85 23.04 3.05
C THR A 44 -13.80 23.47 4.51
N GLY A 45 -12.65 23.98 4.98
CA GLY A 45 -12.41 24.37 6.38
C GLY A 45 -12.32 23.21 7.37
N ARG A 46 -12.60 21.98 6.94
CA ARG A 46 -12.63 20.76 7.78
C ARG A 46 -11.45 19.86 7.47
N SER A 47 -11.08 19.00 8.41
CA SER A 47 -10.04 18.00 8.14
C SER A 47 -10.60 16.88 7.25
N PRO A 48 -9.79 16.29 6.35
CA PRO A 48 -10.18 15.08 5.62
C PRO A 48 -10.65 13.94 6.53
N ALA A 49 -10.06 13.80 7.72
CA ALA A 49 -10.46 12.77 8.69
C ALA A 49 -11.92 12.93 9.14
N ASP A 50 -12.36 14.15 9.43
CA ASP A 50 -13.74 14.42 9.87
C ASP A 50 -14.73 14.18 8.73
N MET A 51 -14.41 14.66 7.53
CA MET A 51 -15.24 14.48 6.35
C MET A 51 -15.38 12.98 6.00
N HIS A 52 -14.28 12.24 6.05
CA HIS A 52 -14.29 10.80 5.80
C HIS A 52 -15.14 10.04 6.84
N ALA A 53 -15.16 10.46 8.11
CA ALA A 53 -16.01 9.85 9.12
C ALA A 53 -17.51 9.99 8.80
N GLU A 54 -17.92 11.16 8.28
CA GLU A 54 -19.29 11.40 7.80
C GLU A 54 -19.62 10.56 6.55
N GLU A 55 -18.70 10.52 5.59
CA GLU A 55 -18.88 9.79 4.31
C GLU A 55 -18.98 8.28 4.53
N ARG A 56 -18.20 7.72 5.46
CA ARG A 56 -18.20 6.29 5.79
C ARG A 56 -19.57 5.75 6.18
N ALA A 57 -20.45 6.56 6.76
CA ALA A 57 -21.81 6.15 7.09
C ALA A 57 -22.69 5.93 5.85
N ARG A 58 -22.31 6.50 4.70
CA ARG A 58 -23.04 6.45 3.43
C ARG A 58 -22.42 5.49 2.42
N LEU A 59 -21.17 5.09 2.61
CA LEU A 59 -20.46 4.17 1.73
C LEU A 59 -20.89 2.72 1.97
N HIS A 60 -21.02 1.94 0.91
CA HIS A 60 -21.20 0.50 1.02
C HIS A 60 -19.97 -0.15 1.65
N ALA A 61 -20.17 -0.92 2.71
CA ALA A 61 -19.10 -1.63 3.37
C ALA A 61 -18.54 -2.74 2.46
N ILE A 62 -17.21 -2.78 2.35
CA ILE A 62 -16.51 -3.91 1.72
C ILE A 62 -16.63 -5.12 2.66
N PRO A 63 -16.80 -6.35 2.14
CA PRO A 63 -16.79 -7.55 2.96
C PRO A 63 -15.55 -7.63 3.86
N GLN A 64 -15.75 -8.01 5.13
CA GLN A 64 -14.65 -8.20 6.08
C GLN A 64 -13.75 -9.38 5.70
N ALA A 65 -14.35 -10.42 5.12
CA ALA A 65 -13.61 -11.53 4.54
C ALA A 65 -12.99 -11.05 3.21
N PRO A 66 -11.66 -11.14 3.05
CA PRO A 66 -11.03 -10.76 1.81
C PRO A 66 -11.46 -11.74 0.70
N TYR A 67 -11.63 -11.22 -0.51
CA TYR A 67 -11.74 -12.06 -1.69
C TYR A 67 -10.38 -12.74 -1.91
N ALA A 68 -10.27 -14.01 -1.49
CA ALA A 68 -8.98 -14.72 -1.41
C ALA A 68 -8.22 -14.76 -2.75
N LEU A 69 -8.93 -14.71 -3.88
CA LEU A 69 -8.33 -14.65 -5.21
C LEU A 69 -7.60 -13.32 -5.50
N ALA A 70 -7.89 -12.24 -4.77
CA ALA A 70 -7.15 -10.98 -4.86
C ALA A 70 -5.88 -10.94 -3.99
N LEU A 71 -5.68 -11.92 -3.10
CA LEU A 71 -4.55 -11.96 -2.16
C LEU A 71 -3.28 -12.65 -2.71
N GLY A 72 -3.31 -13.14 -3.95
CA GLY A 72 -2.15 -13.74 -4.61
C GLY A 72 -2.41 -15.15 -5.13
N GLN A 73 -1.31 -15.87 -5.42
CA GLN A 73 -1.36 -17.17 -6.10
C GLN A 73 -2.09 -18.25 -5.28
N GLN A 74 -2.83 -19.08 -6.00
CA GLN A 74 -3.48 -20.28 -5.48
C GLN A 74 -2.41 -21.30 -5.05
N ARG A 75 -2.55 -21.85 -3.83
CA ARG A 75 -1.62 -22.83 -3.27
C ARG A 75 -1.84 -24.20 -3.93
N VAL A 76 -0.75 -24.88 -4.31
CA VAL A 76 -0.80 -26.30 -4.70
C VAL A 76 -0.39 -27.13 -3.49
N VAL A 77 -1.28 -28.01 -3.04
CA VAL A 77 -0.97 -28.99 -2.00
C VAL A 77 -0.46 -30.25 -2.69
N THR A 78 0.77 -30.65 -2.40
CA THR A 78 1.34 -31.90 -2.90
C THR A 78 0.82 -33.09 -2.07
N ARG A 79 0.99 -34.32 -2.59
CA ARG A 79 0.58 -35.54 -1.84
C ARG A 79 1.29 -35.71 -0.49
N SER A 80 2.39 -35.00 -0.24
CA SER A 80 3.09 -34.96 1.05
C SER A 80 2.54 -33.91 2.02
N SER A 81 1.42 -33.26 1.72
CA SER A 81 0.82 -32.19 2.53
C SER A 81 1.74 -30.98 2.77
N VAL A 82 2.69 -30.73 1.87
CA VAL A 82 3.57 -29.55 1.91
C VAL A 82 2.96 -28.44 1.05
N ILE A 83 3.01 -27.21 1.56
CA ILE A 83 2.56 -26.00 0.86
C ILE A 83 3.81 -25.21 0.42
N SER A 84 4.02 -25.07 -0.88
CA SER A 84 5.05 -24.20 -1.45
C SER A 84 4.47 -22.82 -1.78
N LEU A 85 5.20 -21.76 -1.43
CA LEU A 85 4.84 -20.37 -1.75
C LEU A 85 5.81 -19.83 -2.81
N GLY A 86 5.30 -19.57 -4.02
CA GLY A 86 6.08 -19.16 -5.19
C GLY A 86 6.22 -20.27 -6.23
N ASN A 87 6.37 -19.87 -7.51
CA ASN A 87 6.66 -20.79 -8.60
C ASN A 87 7.90 -21.62 -8.25
N GLY A 88 7.76 -22.93 -8.19
CA GLY A 88 8.91 -23.82 -8.21
C GLY A 88 8.50 -25.24 -8.53
N PRO A 89 9.38 -26.04 -9.16
CA PRO A 89 10.38 -25.64 -10.17
C PRO A 89 9.77 -25.01 -11.44
#